data_AF-A0A9D7GDA5-F1
#
_entry.id   AF-A0A9D7GDA5-F1
#
_cell.length_a   1.000
_cell.length_b   1.000
_cell.length_c   1.000
_cell.angle_alpha   90.00
_cell.angle_beta   90.00
_cell.angle_gamma   90.00
#
_symmetry.space_group_name_H-M   'P 1'
#
loop_
_entity.id
_entity.type
_entity.pdbx_description
1 polymer ?
#
loop_
_entity_poly.entity_id
_entity_poly.type
_entity_poly.pdbx_seq_one_letter_code
_entity_poly.pdbx_strand_id
1 'polypeptide(L)'
;MKLFPTLRTTLIAPSLGLAVWASAQTARLQVIHNCADLNAAVVDVYVNGNLAVPDFGFRTATPFIDLPSGVDLDVAIAPGNSTSAGDALFTQTINLADGETYIAVASGTLGLGGYNPATPFTIEVFSGARETAQGAGTDVLALHGATDAPTVDVFESAVVSTTIIGDFSYSDFAGYLELPTLDFTLQVRTADNSTIVAAYAAPLQTLGLQGAALTVLASGFLNPANNSNGPAFGLWVALPSGGALVELPAATIPTARIQAIHNSADAAASEVDVYLNGALLVDDFAFRTATPFVDVQAGVDLTLSIAPATSTSVADAIANFNYNLPADETFILVANGIVSASGYNPATPFDILVFPGARETAQGAGTDVLALHGATDAPTVDVFESAVVSTTIIDDFSYSDFAGYLELPTLDFTLQVRTADNSTIVAAYAAPLQTSASRALPSPCSPADS
;
A
#
# COMPACT_ATOMS: atom_id res chain seq x y z
N MET A 1 -35.59 -34.54 102.06
CA MET A 1 -35.44 -35.35 100.83
C MET A 1 -36.63 -35.02 99.92
N LYS A 2 -36.47 -34.05 99.03
CA LYS A 2 -37.49 -33.62 98.07
C LYS A 2 -36.82 -33.51 96.69
N LEU A 3 -37.30 -34.33 95.76
CA LEU A 3 -36.85 -34.40 94.37
C LEU A 3 -37.30 -33.15 93.61
N PHE A 4 -36.43 -32.62 92.75
CA PHE A 4 -36.75 -31.62 91.73
C PHE A 4 -37.07 -32.31 90.39
N PRO A 5 -38.07 -31.85 89.62
CA PRO A 5 -38.34 -32.35 88.27
C PRO A 5 -37.50 -31.62 87.20
N THR A 6 -37.12 -32.38 86.19
CA THR A 6 -36.29 -32.03 85.04
C THR A 6 -37.05 -31.18 84.01
N LEU A 7 -36.48 -30.03 83.62
CA LEU A 7 -36.99 -29.18 82.54
C LEU A 7 -36.50 -29.75 81.19
N ARG A 8 -37.43 -30.07 80.27
CA ARG A 8 -37.10 -30.43 78.87
C ARG A 8 -37.05 -29.17 78.02
N THR A 9 -35.85 -28.79 77.58
CA THR A 9 -35.63 -27.70 76.62
C THR A 9 -35.93 -28.22 75.21
N THR A 10 -36.89 -27.60 74.53
CA THR A 10 -37.18 -27.86 73.11
C THR A 10 -36.28 -26.95 72.27
N LEU A 11 -35.35 -27.52 71.50
CA LEU A 11 -34.52 -26.78 70.55
C LEU A 11 -35.34 -26.51 69.27
N ILE A 12 -35.61 -25.24 68.98
CA ILE A 12 -36.10 -24.80 67.66
C ILE A 12 -34.85 -24.47 66.84
N ALA A 13 -34.58 -25.25 65.80
CA ALA A 13 -33.51 -24.97 64.85
C ALA A 13 -33.96 -23.82 63.93
N PRO A 14 -33.18 -22.74 63.77
CA PRO A 14 -33.42 -21.77 62.71
C PRO A 14 -33.05 -22.42 61.38
N SER A 15 -34.00 -22.51 60.46
CA SER A 15 -33.76 -22.86 59.06
C SER A 15 -32.89 -21.76 58.44
N LEU A 16 -31.59 -22.07 58.28
CA LEU A 16 -30.63 -21.26 57.56
C LEU A 16 -31.02 -21.33 56.07
N GLY A 17 -31.68 -20.29 55.55
CA GLY A 17 -31.87 -20.14 54.11
C GLY A 17 -30.50 -19.97 53.47
N LEU A 18 -30.04 -20.98 52.72
CA LEU A 18 -28.95 -20.79 51.78
C LEU A 18 -29.44 -19.79 50.73
N ALA A 19 -29.01 -18.53 50.84
CA ALA A 19 -28.96 -17.65 49.69
C ALA A 19 -27.92 -18.24 48.74
N VAL A 20 -28.41 -18.97 47.73
CA VAL A 20 -27.61 -19.29 46.55
C VAL A 20 -27.38 -17.96 45.86
N TRP A 21 -26.18 -17.40 46.01
CA TRP A 21 -25.70 -16.37 45.10
C TRP A 21 -25.57 -17.07 43.76
N ALA A 22 -26.54 -16.87 42.86
CA ALA A 22 -26.37 -17.23 41.48
C ALA A 22 -25.15 -16.43 40.99
N SER A 23 -24.05 -17.10 40.67
CA SER A 23 -22.99 -16.48 39.88
C SER A 23 -23.65 -16.03 38.59
N ALA A 24 -23.76 -14.72 38.36
CA ALA A 24 -24.14 -14.24 37.04
C ALA A 24 -23.06 -14.73 36.08
N GLN A 25 -23.47 -15.47 35.05
CA GLN A 25 -22.60 -15.83 33.94
C GLN A 25 -22.12 -14.51 33.30
N THR A 26 -20.81 -14.40 33.04
CA THR A 26 -20.22 -13.21 32.42
C THR A 26 -19.48 -13.57 31.14
N ALA A 27 -19.39 -12.59 30.25
CA ALA A 27 -18.49 -12.56 29.10
C ALA A 27 -17.59 -11.33 29.21
N ARG A 28 -16.42 -11.39 28.58
CA ARG A 28 -15.47 -10.25 28.51
C ARG A 28 -15.62 -9.56 27.16
N LEU A 29 -15.68 -8.22 27.15
CA LEU A 29 -15.82 -7.44 25.92
C LEU A 29 -14.89 -6.24 25.93
N GLN A 30 -14.13 -6.05 24.84
CA GLN A 30 -13.53 -4.76 24.51
C GLN A 30 -14.35 -4.08 23.41
N VAL A 31 -14.70 -2.82 23.61
CA VAL A 31 -15.41 -2.01 22.61
C VAL A 31 -14.43 -1.01 21.99
N ILE A 32 -14.47 -0.84 20.67
CA ILE A 32 -13.62 0.07 19.90
C ILE A 32 -14.49 1.01 19.08
N HIS A 33 -14.26 2.32 19.19
CA HIS A 33 -14.94 3.31 18.37
C HIS A 33 -14.16 3.59 17.07
N ASN A 34 -14.57 2.99 15.97
CA ASN A 34 -13.96 3.19 14.65
C ASN A 34 -14.85 3.93 13.64
N CYS A 35 -16.06 4.33 14.02
CA CYS A 35 -16.95 5.12 13.18
C CYS A 35 -16.37 6.53 12.97
N ALA A 36 -15.99 6.85 11.73
CA ALA A 36 -15.37 8.13 11.36
C ALA A 36 -16.39 9.23 11.00
N ASP A 37 -17.69 8.93 11.11
CA ASP A 37 -18.76 9.90 10.91
C ASP A 37 -18.65 11.04 11.94
N LEU A 38 -18.69 12.29 11.48
CA LEU A 38 -18.50 13.47 12.32
C LEU A 38 -19.68 13.67 13.29
N ASN A 39 -20.86 13.15 12.94
CA ASN A 39 -22.04 13.17 13.83
C ASN A 39 -21.93 12.13 14.95
N ALA A 40 -21.04 11.15 14.80
CA ALA A 40 -20.70 10.14 15.80
C ALA A 40 -19.28 10.33 16.34
N ALA A 41 -18.67 11.52 16.23
CA ALA A 41 -17.29 11.73 16.69
C ALA A 41 -17.12 11.46 18.20
N VAL A 42 -18.19 11.70 18.98
CA VAL A 42 -18.31 11.34 20.39
C VAL A 42 -19.72 10.81 20.61
N VAL A 43 -19.83 9.63 21.21
CA VAL A 43 -21.11 8.96 21.48
C VAL A 43 -21.20 8.47 22.92
N ASP A 44 -22.42 8.38 23.42
CA ASP A 44 -22.72 7.64 24.65
C ASP A 44 -23.16 6.22 24.31
N VAL A 45 -22.60 5.23 25.02
CA VAL A 45 -22.98 3.82 24.87
C VAL A 45 -23.83 3.39 26.06
N TYR A 46 -25.04 2.94 25.78
CA TYR A 46 -25.97 2.38 26.76
C TYR A 46 -26.11 0.88 26.57
N VAL A 47 -26.25 0.15 27.68
CA VAL A 47 -26.56 -1.29 27.71
C VAL A 47 -27.77 -1.50 28.61
N ASN A 48 -28.83 -2.13 28.06
CA ASN A 48 -30.11 -2.34 28.73
C ASN A 48 -30.69 -1.05 29.33
N GLY A 49 -30.54 0.07 28.60
CA GLY A 49 -31.01 1.40 29.00
C GLY A 49 -30.12 2.15 30.00
N ASN A 50 -29.07 1.53 30.54
CA ASN A 50 -28.13 2.18 31.47
C ASN A 50 -26.89 2.70 30.74
N LEU A 51 -26.43 3.90 31.08
CA LEU A 51 -25.21 4.49 30.52
C LEU A 51 -23.99 3.65 30.94
N ALA A 52 -23.33 3.01 29.97
CA ALA A 52 -22.22 2.10 30.19
C ALA A 52 -20.87 2.77 29.90
N VAL A 53 -20.77 3.51 28.78
CA VAL A 53 -19.57 4.26 28.41
C VAL A 53 -19.97 5.69 28.02
N PRO A 54 -19.69 6.70 28.85
CA PRO A 54 -19.96 8.10 28.51
C PRO A 54 -18.88 8.67 27.59
N ASP A 55 -19.26 9.61 26.73
CA ASP A 55 -18.34 10.42 25.91
C ASP A 55 -17.29 9.58 25.14
N PHE A 56 -17.70 8.45 24.59
CA PHE A 56 -16.83 7.54 23.87
C PHE A 56 -16.41 8.16 22.53
N GLY A 57 -15.14 8.57 22.43
CA GLY A 57 -14.63 9.27 21.26
C GLY A 57 -14.14 8.35 20.14
N PHE A 58 -14.21 8.83 18.90
CA PHE A 58 -13.57 8.19 17.75
C PHE A 58 -12.08 7.88 18.01
N ARG A 59 -11.61 6.72 17.55
CA ARG A 59 -10.25 6.17 17.80
C ARG A 59 -9.95 6.05 19.29
N THR A 60 -10.90 5.51 20.04
CA THR A 60 -10.67 5.04 21.41
C THR A 60 -11.25 3.64 21.63
N ALA A 61 -10.76 2.95 22.66
CA ALA A 61 -11.22 1.65 23.07
C ALA A 61 -11.43 1.58 24.59
N THR A 62 -12.35 0.73 25.04
CA THR A 62 -12.46 0.38 26.46
C THR A 62 -11.36 -0.63 26.83
N PRO A 63 -11.00 -0.79 28.12
CA PRO A 63 -10.44 -2.06 28.57
C PRO A 63 -11.47 -3.19 28.38
N PHE A 64 -11.04 -4.45 28.52
CA PHE A 64 -11.97 -5.57 28.58
C PHE A 64 -12.84 -5.50 29.84
N ILE A 65 -14.15 -5.32 29.66
CA ILE A 65 -15.15 -5.23 30.73
C ILE A 65 -15.97 -6.52 30.84
N ASP A 66 -16.51 -6.79 32.03
CA ASP A 66 -17.48 -7.87 32.25
C ASP A 66 -18.90 -7.42 31.85
N LEU A 67 -19.59 -8.24 31.06
CA LEU A 67 -21.00 -8.08 30.75
C LEU A 67 -21.78 -9.35 31.06
N PRO A 68 -23.09 -9.26 31.35
CA PRO A 68 -23.94 -10.44 31.51
C PRO A 68 -23.93 -11.29 30.24
N SER A 69 -23.77 -12.61 30.39
CA SER A 69 -23.82 -13.56 29.28
C SER A 69 -25.07 -14.45 29.36
N GLY A 70 -25.39 -15.14 28.25
CA GLY A 70 -26.56 -16.00 28.12
C GLY A 70 -27.90 -15.26 28.08
N VAL A 71 -27.87 -13.93 27.99
CA VAL A 71 -29.04 -13.04 27.92
C VAL A 71 -28.87 -12.04 26.78
N ASP A 72 -30.00 -11.57 26.27
CA ASP A 72 -30.02 -10.48 25.30
C ASP A 72 -29.65 -9.16 25.98
N LEU A 73 -28.71 -8.43 25.39
CA LEU A 73 -28.27 -7.12 25.79
C LEU A 73 -28.67 -6.11 24.72
N ASP A 74 -29.53 -5.16 25.08
CA ASP A 74 -29.92 -4.07 24.21
C ASP A 74 -28.85 -2.97 24.27
N VAL A 75 -28.03 -2.88 23.23
CA VAL A 75 -27.01 -1.83 23.07
C VAL A 75 -27.63 -0.67 22.31
N ALA A 76 -27.45 0.54 22.84
CA ALA A 76 -27.90 1.75 22.21
C ALA A 76 -26.75 2.77 22.15
N ILE A 77 -26.51 3.32 20.95
CA ILE A 77 -25.49 4.34 20.69
C ILE A 77 -26.21 5.66 20.49
N ALA A 78 -25.96 6.62 21.37
CA ALA A 78 -26.57 7.95 21.35
C ALA A 78 -25.50 9.04 21.17
N PRO A 79 -25.86 10.26 20.76
CA PRO A 79 -24.89 11.36 20.71
C PRO A 79 -24.26 11.61 22.09
N GLY A 80 -23.01 12.10 22.16
CA GLY A 80 -22.34 12.37 23.45
C GLY A 80 -22.99 13.44 24.35
N ASN A 81 -24.05 14.10 23.90
CA ASN A 81 -24.88 14.99 24.72
C ASN A 81 -26.23 14.37 25.09
N SER A 82 -26.36 13.04 24.99
CA SER A 82 -27.60 12.33 25.26
C SER A 82 -28.00 12.44 26.73
N THR A 83 -29.30 12.29 27.00
CA THR A 83 -29.84 12.27 28.36
C THR A 83 -30.38 10.90 28.74
N SER A 84 -30.63 10.02 27.76
CA SER A 84 -31.05 8.64 27.96
C SER A 84 -30.81 7.79 26.71
N ALA A 85 -30.95 6.47 26.86
CA ALA A 85 -30.97 5.53 25.73
C ALA A 85 -32.10 5.78 24.71
N GLY A 86 -33.10 6.61 25.04
CA GLY A 86 -34.15 7.01 24.09
C GLY A 86 -33.66 7.98 23.00
N ASP A 87 -32.50 8.62 23.20
CA ASP A 87 -31.86 9.52 22.25
C ASP A 87 -30.99 8.77 21.20
N ALA A 88 -31.07 7.44 21.19
CA ALA A 88 -30.18 6.59 20.39
C ALA A 88 -30.31 6.84 18.88
N LEU A 89 -29.15 6.92 18.23
CA LEU A 89 -28.98 6.97 16.78
C LEU A 89 -28.97 5.57 16.17
N PHE A 90 -28.53 4.59 16.97
CA PHE A 90 -28.44 3.19 16.58
C PHE A 90 -28.75 2.29 17.78
N THR A 91 -29.45 1.18 17.53
CA THR A 91 -29.70 0.14 18.53
C THR A 91 -29.46 -1.24 17.94
N GLN A 92 -28.90 -2.13 18.75
CA GLN A 92 -28.68 -3.52 18.39
C GLN A 92 -28.76 -4.40 19.63
N THR A 93 -29.45 -5.53 19.51
CA THR A 93 -29.45 -6.56 20.53
C THR A 93 -28.28 -7.52 20.27
N ILE A 94 -27.42 -7.73 21.26
CA ILE A 94 -26.33 -8.71 21.22
C ILE A 94 -26.54 -9.78 22.30
N ASN A 95 -26.07 -11.00 22.04
CA ASN A 95 -26.09 -12.08 23.02
C ASN A 95 -24.67 -12.64 23.14
N LEU A 96 -24.11 -12.59 24.35
CA LEU A 96 -22.74 -13.03 24.63
C LEU A 96 -22.78 -14.41 25.27
N ALA A 97 -21.96 -15.34 24.78
CA ALA A 97 -21.86 -16.68 25.37
C ALA A 97 -21.08 -16.64 26.70
N ASP A 98 -21.42 -17.54 27.62
CA ASP A 98 -20.78 -17.61 28.93
C ASP A 98 -19.30 -17.99 28.83
N GLY A 99 -18.44 -17.24 29.52
CA GLY A 99 -17.00 -17.46 29.56
C GLY A 99 -16.24 -17.07 28.29
N GLU A 100 -16.90 -16.51 27.28
CA GLU A 100 -16.26 -16.07 26.04
C GLU A 100 -15.74 -14.63 26.14
N THR A 101 -14.73 -14.34 25.31
CA THR A 101 -14.11 -13.01 25.18
C THR A 101 -14.37 -12.47 23.78
N TYR A 102 -14.75 -11.20 23.68
CA TYR A 102 -15.18 -10.55 22.45
C TYR A 102 -14.48 -9.22 22.20
N ILE A 103 -14.41 -8.83 20.94
CA ILE A 103 -14.15 -7.45 20.50
C ILE A 103 -15.38 -6.98 19.73
N ALA A 104 -15.88 -5.79 20.05
CA ALA A 104 -16.95 -5.12 19.31
C ALA A 104 -16.41 -3.79 18.75
N VAL A 105 -16.57 -3.58 17.45
CA VAL A 105 -16.09 -2.36 16.78
C VAL A 105 -17.25 -1.62 16.15
N ALA A 106 -17.50 -0.39 16.60
CA ALA A 106 -18.43 0.51 15.93
C ALA A 106 -17.81 0.99 14.61
N SER A 107 -18.48 0.76 13.48
CA SER A 107 -18.03 1.16 12.14
C SER A 107 -19.20 1.66 11.28
N GLY A 108 -18.93 2.06 10.04
CA GLY A 108 -19.92 2.63 9.12
C GLY A 108 -20.19 4.12 9.35
N THR A 109 -21.35 4.57 8.90
CA THR A 109 -21.83 5.96 8.96
C THR A 109 -23.31 6.00 9.35
N LEU A 110 -23.76 7.09 9.95
CA LEU A 110 -25.14 7.24 10.42
C LEU A 110 -26.14 7.60 9.31
N GLY A 111 -25.71 7.64 8.04
CA GLY A 111 -26.59 7.83 6.89
C GLY A 111 -27.15 9.26 6.72
N LEU A 112 -26.55 10.26 7.37
CA LEU A 112 -27.00 11.66 7.33
C LEU A 112 -26.54 12.44 6.07
N GLY A 113 -26.02 11.74 5.06
CA GLY A 113 -25.45 12.33 3.84
C GLY A 113 -24.01 12.80 4.01
N GLY A 114 -23.33 13.09 2.90
CA GLY A 114 -21.93 13.57 2.90
C GLY A 114 -20.86 12.48 2.99
N TYR A 115 -21.24 11.21 2.82
CA TYR A 115 -20.34 10.06 2.81
C TYR A 115 -20.52 9.25 1.53
N ASN A 116 -19.42 8.82 0.92
CA ASN A 116 -19.40 8.01 -0.29
C ASN A 116 -18.32 6.91 -0.20
N PRO A 117 -18.71 5.63 -0.10
CA PRO A 117 -20.09 5.14 -0.03
C PRO A 117 -20.77 5.49 1.31
N ALA A 118 -22.09 5.60 1.30
CA ALA A 118 -22.90 5.75 2.51
C ALA A 118 -23.12 4.38 3.17
N THR A 119 -22.06 3.82 3.76
CA THR A 119 -22.10 2.52 4.43
C THR A 119 -22.83 2.65 5.77
N PRO A 120 -23.91 1.87 6.03
CA PRO A 120 -24.66 1.98 7.28
C PRO A 120 -23.81 1.66 8.51
N PHE A 121 -24.13 2.32 9.63
CA PHE A 121 -23.50 2.04 10.92
C PHE A 121 -23.76 0.60 11.36
N THR A 122 -22.71 -0.07 11.82
CA THR A 122 -22.73 -1.45 12.32
C THR A 122 -21.84 -1.59 13.55
N ILE A 123 -22.08 -2.63 14.35
CA ILE A 123 -21.14 -3.10 15.36
C ILE A 123 -20.61 -4.45 14.88
N GLU A 124 -19.36 -4.46 14.44
CA GLU A 124 -18.66 -5.68 14.02
C GLU A 124 -18.17 -6.44 15.26
N VAL A 125 -18.56 -7.70 15.40
CA VAL A 125 -18.27 -8.50 16.60
C VAL A 125 -17.35 -9.68 16.25
N PHE A 126 -16.22 -9.76 16.94
CA PHE A 126 -15.30 -10.89 16.89
C PHE A 126 -15.37 -11.68 18.20
N SER A 127 -15.64 -12.99 18.10
CA SER A 127 -15.61 -13.94 19.23
C SER A 127 -14.26 -14.63 19.36
N GLY A 128 -13.88 -15.05 20.57
CA GLY A 128 -12.58 -15.68 20.82
C GLY A 128 -11.43 -14.67 20.87
N ALA A 129 -11.74 -13.43 21.26
CA ALA A 129 -10.75 -12.40 21.45
C ALA A 129 -9.75 -12.78 22.56
N ARG A 130 -8.53 -12.29 22.44
CA ARG A 130 -7.42 -12.58 23.35
C ARG A 130 -7.07 -11.31 24.14
N GLU A 131 -6.99 -11.42 25.46
CA GLU A 131 -6.53 -10.31 26.33
C GLU A 131 -5.00 -10.26 26.45
N THR A 132 -4.34 -11.39 26.20
CA THR A 132 -2.88 -11.56 26.18
C THR A 132 -2.50 -12.50 25.04
N ALA A 133 -1.27 -12.42 24.57
CA ALA A 133 -0.77 -13.37 23.57
C ALA A 133 -0.81 -14.81 24.08
N GLN A 134 -0.99 -15.79 23.19
CA GLN A 134 -0.91 -17.21 23.53
C GLN A 134 0.53 -17.75 23.62
N GLY A 135 1.52 -16.95 23.21
CA GLY A 135 2.94 -17.29 23.25
C GLY A 135 3.85 -16.14 23.72
N ALA A 136 5.14 -16.25 23.42
CA ALA A 136 6.14 -15.24 23.78
C ALA A 136 6.21 -14.04 22.81
N GLY A 137 5.36 -14.03 21.78
CA GLY A 137 5.30 -13.02 20.73
C GLY A 137 4.20 -11.98 20.99
N THR A 138 3.69 -11.41 19.91
CA THR A 138 2.54 -10.48 19.89
C THR A 138 1.45 -11.09 19.03
N ASP A 139 0.23 -11.17 19.55
CA ASP A 139 -0.91 -11.65 18.78
C ASP A 139 -1.64 -10.45 18.17
N VAL A 140 -1.84 -10.46 16.85
CA VAL A 140 -2.43 -9.34 16.12
C VAL A 140 -3.71 -9.79 15.43
N LEU A 141 -4.84 -9.24 15.84
CA LEU A 141 -6.10 -9.29 15.09
C LEU A 141 -6.15 -8.06 14.18
N ALA A 142 -6.67 -8.18 12.96
CA ALA A 142 -6.90 -7.03 12.09
C ALA A 142 -8.37 -6.92 11.70
N LEU A 143 -8.88 -5.69 11.61
CA LEU A 143 -10.20 -5.36 11.07
C LEU A 143 -10.08 -4.32 9.95
N HIS A 144 -10.74 -4.59 8.83
CA HIS A 144 -10.87 -3.57 7.78
C HIS A 144 -12.08 -2.68 8.07
N GLY A 145 -11.85 -1.55 8.73
CA GLY A 145 -12.92 -0.65 9.15
C GLY A 145 -13.08 0.64 8.31
N ALA A 146 -12.42 0.75 7.16
CA ALA A 146 -12.52 1.93 6.29
C ALA A 146 -13.59 1.69 5.22
N THR A 147 -14.64 2.51 5.21
CA THR A 147 -15.85 2.27 4.41
C THR A 147 -15.68 2.55 2.92
N ASP A 148 -14.71 3.39 2.56
CA ASP A 148 -14.45 3.87 1.20
C ASP A 148 -13.15 3.32 0.59
N ALA A 149 -12.46 2.43 1.32
CA ALA A 149 -11.33 1.70 0.80
C ALA A 149 -11.82 0.46 0.02
N PRO A 150 -11.18 0.14 -1.13
CA PRO A 150 -11.46 -1.09 -1.86
C PRO A 150 -10.93 -2.31 -1.10
N THR A 151 -11.20 -3.51 -1.62
CA THR A 151 -10.48 -4.73 -1.19
C THR A 151 -8.98 -4.57 -1.43
N VAL A 152 -8.18 -4.91 -0.42
CA VAL A 152 -6.73 -4.74 -0.41
C VAL A 152 -6.03 -5.98 0.13
N ASP A 153 -4.75 -6.10 -0.21
CA ASP A 153 -3.83 -7.04 0.41
C ASP A 153 -2.93 -6.31 1.42
N VAL A 154 -2.52 -7.01 2.47
CA VAL A 154 -1.50 -6.56 3.41
C VAL A 154 -0.25 -7.40 3.22
N PHE A 155 0.81 -6.78 2.71
CA PHE A 155 2.11 -7.38 2.47
C PHE A 155 3.11 -6.89 3.51
N GLU A 156 3.82 -7.80 4.17
CA GLU A 156 4.91 -7.43 5.07
C GLU A 156 6.23 -7.46 4.29
N SER A 157 6.93 -6.32 4.24
CA SER A 157 8.07 -6.13 3.32
C SER A 157 9.45 -6.13 3.99
N ALA A 158 9.55 -6.09 5.32
CA ALA A 158 10.84 -5.91 5.99
C ALA A 158 11.43 -7.22 6.53
N VAL A 159 10.60 -8.16 6.98
CA VAL A 159 11.04 -9.35 7.72
C VAL A 159 10.73 -10.64 6.97
N VAL A 160 9.49 -10.81 6.50
CA VAL A 160 9.00 -12.06 5.89
C VAL A 160 8.78 -11.95 4.38
N SER A 161 8.60 -10.73 3.85
CA SER A 161 8.46 -10.48 2.39
C SER A 161 7.32 -11.29 1.74
N THR A 162 6.13 -11.28 2.35
CA THR A 162 4.95 -12.01 1.86
C THR A 162 3.66 -11.28 2.17
N THR A 163 2.60 -11.57 1.39
CA THR A 163 1.23 -11.22 1.77
C THR A 163 0.85 -11.98 3.03
N ILE A 164 0.48 -11.25 4.08
CA ILE A 164 0.10 -11.78 5.39
C ILE A 164 -1.42 -11.78 5.59
N ILE A 165 -2.15 -10.91 4.87
CA ILE A 165 -3.61 -10.90 4.79
C ILE A 165 -3.96 -10.63 3.32
N GLY A 166 -4.72 -11.51 2.68
CA GLY A 166 -5.16 -11.36 1.29
C GLY A 166 -6.66 -11.10 1.21
N ASP A 167 -7.08 -10.40 0.14
CA ASP A 167 -8.47 -10.06 -0.18
C ASP A 167 -9.24 -9.42 0.98
N PHE A 168 -8.57 -8.54 1.73
CA PHE A 168 -9.13 -7.92 2.93
C PHE A 168 -10.14 -6.83 2.54
N SER A 169 -11.42 -7.03 2.87
CA SER A 169 -12.52 -6.13 2.51
C SER A 169 -13.19 -5.54 3.74
N TYR A 170 -13.88 -4.40 3.58
CA TYR A 170 -14.60 -3.75 4.67
C TYR A 170 -15.43 -4.75 5.50
N SER A 171 -15.42 -4.60 6.82
CA SER A 171 -16.03 -5.46 7.86
C SER A 171 -15.32 -6.80 8.13
N ASP A 172 -14.33 -7.19 7.32
CA ASP A 172 -13.62 -8.44 7.55
C ASP A 172 -12.69 -8.36 8.76
N PHE A 173 -12.69 -9.41 9.58
CA PHE A 173 -11.62 -9.70 10.53
C PHE A 173 -10.64 -10.70 9.91
N ALA A 174 -9.36 -10.35 9.88
CA ALA A 174 -8.31 -11.34 9.70
C ALA A 174 -7.96 -11.88 11.08
N GLY A 175 -8.28 -13.16 11.33
CA GLY A 175 -8.03 -13.82 12.62
C GLY A 175 -6.59 -13.65 13.12
N TYR A 176 -6.35 -13.97 14.40
CA TYR A 176 -5.06 -13.67 15.04
C TYR A 176 -3.85 -14.22 14.28
N LEU A 177 -2.92 -13.32 13.97
CA LEU A 177 -1.56 -13.62 13.57
C LEU A 177 -0.67 -13.63 14.82
N GLU A 178 -0.03 -14.76 15.09
CA GLU A 178 0.91 -14.92 16.20
C GLU A 178 2.32 -14.57 15.70
N LEU A 179 2.75 -13.34 15.93
CA LEU A 179 3.97 -12.79 15.37
C LEU A 179 5.11 -12.77 16.40
N PRO A 180 6.36 -12.99 15.99
CA PRO A 180 7.50 -12.54 16.79
C PRO A 180 7.39 -11.04 17.07
N THR A 181 7.74 -10.62 18.28
CA THR A 181 7.76 -9.19 18.63
C THR A 181 8.97 -8.52 17.98
N LEU A 182 8.82 -8.12 16.73
CA LEU A 182 9.79 -7.40 15.89
C LEU A 182 9.16 -6.12 15.34
N ASP A 183 9.97 -5.26 14.74
CA ASP A 183 9.49 -4.11 13.99
C ASP A 183 9.30 -4.50 12.52
N PHE A 184 8.08 -4.38 12.02
CA PHE A 184 7.68 -4.76 10.66
C PHE A 184 7.39 -3.53 9.81
N THR A 185 7.34 -3.72 8.49
CA THR A 185 6.79 -2.72 7.56
C THR A 185 5.66 -3.37 6.77
N LEU A 186 4.48 -2.80 6.90
CA LEU A 186 3.26 -3.24 6.23
C LEU A 186 3.00 -2.37 5.00
N GLN A 187 2.76 -3.01 3.87
CA GLN A 187 2.31 -2.38 2.65
C GLN A 187 0.85 -2.77 2.42
N VAL A 188 -0.01 -1.77 2.27
CA VAL A 188 -1.37 -1.95 1.80
C VAL A 188 -1.32 -1.90 0.27
N ARG A 189 -1.62 -3.02 -0.37
CA ARG A 189 -1.55 -3.18 -1.83
C ARG A 189 -2.95 -3.36 -2.40
N THR A 190 -3.11 -3.05 -3.69
CA THR A 190 -4.29 -3.48 -4.44
C THR A 190 -4.41 -5.01 -4.40
N ALA A 191 -5.63 -5.56 -4.53
CA ALA A 191 -5.86 -7.01 -4.44
C ALA A 191 -5.10 -7.84 -5.50
N ASP A 192 -4.75 -7.23 -6.63
CA ASP A 192 -3.89 -7.84 -7.66
C ASP A 192 -2.38 -7.71 -7.36
N ASN A 193 -2.01 -7.07 -6.24
CA ASN A 193 -0.65 -6.75 -5.81
C ASN A 193 0.17 -5.87 -6.79
N SER A 194 -0.47 -5.24 -7.79
CA SER A 194 0.24 -4.44 -8.79
C SER A 194 0.65 -3.05 -8.30
N THR A 195 0.01 -2.55 -7.24
CA THR A 195 0.24 -1.20 -6.72
C THR A 195 0.30 -1.18 -5.20
N ILE A 196 1.28 -0.47 -4.63
CA ILE A 196 1.33 -0.13 -3.21
C ILE A 196 0.52 1.15 -3.00
N VAL A 197 -0.57 1.09 -2.25
CA VAL A 197 -1.45 2.24 -2.00
C VAL A 197 -0.96 3.05 -0.80
N ALA A 198 -0.45 2.37 0.23
CA ALA A 198 0.13 2.97 1.41
C ALA A 198 1.14 2.03 2.07
N ALA A 199 2.05 2.58 2.87
CA ALA A 199 2.96 1.80 3.70
C ALA A 199 2.97 2.34 5.13
N TYR A 200 3.12 1.45 6.10
CA TYR A 200 3.12 1.75 7.53
C TYR A 200 4.20 0.94 8.26
N ALA A 201 4.85 1.56 9.22
CA ALA A 201 5.64 0.83 10.20
C ALA A 201 4.69 0.16 11.21
N ALA A 202 4.96 -1.09 11.56
CA ALA A 202 4.33 -1.81 12.67
C ALA A 202 5.40 -2.14 13.72
N PRO A 203 5.80 -1.16 14.55
CA PRO A 203 6.98 -1.25 15.39
C PRO A 203 6.70 -1.98 16.72
N LEU A 204 6.36 -3.28 16.65
CA LEU A 204 5.90 -4.04 17.83
C LEU A 204 6.99 -4.17 18.90
N GLN A 205 8.26 -4.27 18.50
CA GLN A 205 9.39 -4.33 19.44
C GLN A 205 9.65 -2.98 20.07
N THR A 206 9.71 -1.92 19.26
CA THR A 206 9.92 -0.55 19.76
C THR A 206 8.80 -0.11 20.71
N LEU A 207 7.56 -0.57 20.50
CA LEU A 207 6.44 -0.33 21.39
C LEU A 207 6.40 -1.27 22.62
N GLY A 208 7.30 -2.27 22.70
CA GLY A 208 7.38 -3.19 23.83
C GLY A 208 6.20 -4.14 23.96
N LEU A 209 5.58 -4.54 22.85
CA LEU A 209 4.31 -5.29 22.82
C LEU A 209 4.47 -6.80 23.03
N GLN A 210 5.59 -7.24 23.60
CA GLN A 210 5.80 -8.65 23.92
C GLN A 210 4.73 -9.17 24.89
N GLY A 211 4.09 -10.29 24.54
CA GLY A 211 3.02 -10.91 25.32
C GLY A 211 1.65 -10.24 25.15
N ALA A 212 1.54 -9.17 24.37
CA ALA A 212 0.28 -8.49 24.12
C ALA A 212 -0.53 -9.17 23.01
N ALA A 213 -1.85 -9.17 23.16
CA ALA A 213 -2.79 -9.42 22.06
C ALA A 213 -3.47 -8.10 21.70
N LEU A 214 -3.42 -7.66 20.46
CA LEU A 214 -3.91 -6.33 20.04
C LEU A 214 -4.82 -6.43 18.83
N THR A 215 -5.55 -5.35 18.55
CA THR A 215 -6.36 -5.22 17.33
C THR A 215 -5.86 -4.05 16.50
N VAL A 216 -5.51 -4.29 15.24
CA VAL A 216 -5.20 -3.27 14.23
C VAL A 216 -6.46 -2.97 13.43
N LEU A 217 -6.74 -1.70 13.19
CA LEU A 217 -7.89 -1.24 12.42
C LEU A 217 -7.42 -0.38 11.26
N ALA A 218 -7.94 -0.65 10.07
CA ALA A 218 -8.07 0.38 9.06
C ALA A 218 -9.14 1.39 9.53
N SER A 219 -8.76 2.64 9.75
CA SER A 219 -9.59 3.65 10.41
C SER A 219 -9.58 4.97 9.66
N GLY A 220 -10.76 5.54 9.41
CA GLY A 220 -10.94 6.79 8.66
C GLY A 220 -11.27 6.57 7.19
N PHE A 221 -11.19 7.64 6.40
CA PHE A 221 -11.56 7.65 4.99
C PHE A 221 -10.35 7.74 4.07
N LEU A 222 -10.30 6.89 3.05
CA LEU A 222 -9.29 6.94 1.99
C LEU A 222 -9.42 8.22 1.17
N ASN A 223 -10.65 8.70 0.94
CA ASN A 223 -10.93 9.98 0.29
C ASN A 223 -11.78 10.88 1.21
N PRO A 224 -11.14 11.66 2.10
CA PRO A 224 -11.84 12.59 2.99
C PRO A 224 -12.70 13.63 2.25
N ALA A 225 -12.27 14.09 1.08
CA ALA A 225 -13.00 15.12 0.32
C ALA A 225 -14.41 14.62 -0.11
N ASN A 226 -14.54 13.32 -0.36
CA ASN A 226 -15.82 12.67 -0.65
C ASN A 226 -16.60 12.25 0.61
N ASN A 227 -16.01 12.40 1.80
CA ASN A 227 -16.51 11.90 3.07
C ASN A 227 -16.55 13.01 4.14
N SER A 228 -17.19 14.12 3.80
CA SER A 228 -17.41 15.29 4.67
C SER A 228 -16.13 15.92 5.24
N ASN A 229 -14.99 15.75 4.57
CA ASN A 229 -13.67 16.11 5.09
C ASN A 229 -13.40 15.48 6.48
N GLY A 230 -13.91 14.27 6.70
CA GLY A 230 -13.70 13.51 7.92
C GLY A 230 -12.25 13.05 8.10
N PRO A 231 -11.95 12.35 9.21
CA PRO A 231 -10.60 11.87 9.50
C PRO A 231 -10.03 11.00 8.39
N ALA A 232 -8.80 11.29 7.96
CA ALA A 232 -8.10 10.53 6.94
C ALA A 232 -7.76 9.10 7.39
N PHE A 233 -7.69 8.20 6.42
CA PHE A 233 -7.29 6.81 6.59
C PHE A 233 -5.93 6.67 7.29
N GLY A 234 -5.85 5.69 8.18
CA GLY A 234 -4.59 5.19 8.74
C GLY A 234 -4.78 3.82 9.38
N LEU A 235 -3.67 3.20 9.78
CA LEU A 235 -3.71 1.98 10.60
C LEU A 235 -3.56 2.35 12.09
N TRP A 236 -4.48 1.85 12.91
CA TRP A 236 -4.59 2.22 14.32
C TRP A 236 -4.67 0.98 15.19
N VAL A 237 -4.06 1.02 16.37
CA VAL A 237 -3.94 -0.12 17.27
C VAL A 237 -4.76 0.11 18.54
N ALA A 238 -5.66 -0.83 18.83
CA ALA A 238 -6.31 -0.98 20.12
C ALA A 238 -5.51 -1.94 21.01
N LEU A 239 -5.07 -1.44 22.17
CA LEU A 239 -4.43 -2.26 23.20
C LEU A 239 -5.50 -2.84 24.15
N PRO A 240 -5.27 -4.01 24.78
CA PRO A 240 -6.20 -4.60 25.75
C PRO A 240 -6.53 -3.70 26.94
N SER A 241 -5.62 -2.78 27.28
CA SER A 241 -5.80 -1.80 28.35
C SER A 241 -6.85 -0.73 28.02
N GLY A 242 -7.29 -0.63 26.76
CA GLY A 242 -8.11 0.47 26.27
C GLY A 242 -7.35 1.79 26.19
N GLY A 243 -8.10 2.88 26.06
CA GLY A 243 -7.61 4.24 25.88
C GLY A 243 -7.68 4.71 24.42
N ALA A 244 -6.94 5.77 24.11
CA ALA A 244 -6.77 6.23 22.74
C ALA A 244 -6.03 5.17 21.91
N LEU A 245 -6.46 4.99 20.66
CA LEU A 245 -5.76 4.09 19.73
C LEU A 245 -4.37 4.64 19.41
N VAL A 246 -3.41 3.75 19.16
CA VAL A 246 -2.06 4.10 18.76
C VAL A 246 -1.97 4.13 17.24
N GLU A 247 -1.64 5.27 16.65
CA GLU A 247 -1.42 5.38 15.21
C GLU A 247 -0.13 4.67 14.80
N LEU A 248 -0.21 3.84 13.76
CA LEU A 248 0.98 3.30 13.13
C LEU A 248 1.63 4.35 12.22
N PRO A 249 2.94 4.62 12.35
CA PRO A 249 3.60 5.62 11.52
C PRO A 249 3.55 5.25 10.04
N ALA A 250 3.34 6.23 9.16
CA ALA A 250 3.51 6.03 7.73
C ALA A 250 4.97 5.66 7.40
N ALA A 251 5.15 4.75 6.45
CA ALA A 251 6.43 4.38 5.88
C ALA A 251 6.51 4.82 4.42
N THR A 252 7.73 4.96 3.90
CA THR A 252 7.96 5.33 2.51
C THR A 252 7.60 4.17 1.58
N ILE A 253 6.87 4.46 0.50
CA ILE A 253 6.68 3.50 -0.59
C ILE A 253 7.99 3.44 -1.40
N PRO A 254 8.59 2.26 -1.60
CA PRO A 254 9.82 2.14 -2.37
C PRO A 254 9.61 2.55 -3.83
N THR A 255 10.60 3.26 -4.39
CA THR A 255 10.58 3.74 -5.77
C THR A 255 11.86 3.34 -6.51
N ALA A 256 11.75 3.25 -7.84
CA ALA A 256 12.87 3.18 -8.78
C ALA A 256 12.76 4.35 -9.77
N ARG A 257 13.87 4.69 -10.43
CA ARG A 257 13.96 5.78 -11.41
C ARG A 257 14.05 5.21 -12.81
N ILE A 258 13.21 5.68 -13.73
CA ILE A 258 13.26 5.23 -15.13
C ILE A 258 13.34 6.40 -16.10
N GLN A 259 14.14 6.24 -17.16
CA GLN A 259 14.04 7.04 -18.38
C GLN A 259 13.64 6.12 -19.53
N ALA A 260 12.60 6.51 -20.27
CA ALA A 260 12.20 5.81 -21.48
C ALA A 260 12.76 6.51 -22.72
N ILE A 261 13.19 5.73 -23.71
CA ILE A 261 13.67 6.22 -25.01
C ILE A 261 12.92 5.45 -26.10
N HIS A 262 12.38 6.16 -27.08
CA HIS A 262 11.76 5.51 -28.24
C HIS A 262 12.72 5.44 -29.41
N ASN A 263 13.17 4.23 -29.75
CA ASN A 263 14.11 3.96 -30.85
C ASN A 263 13.54 2.99 -31.91
N SER A 264 12.27 2.61 -31.86
CA SER A 264 11.67 1.81 -32.93
C SER A 264 11.53 2.66 -34.19
N ALA A 265 12.23 2.26 -35.26
CA ALA A 265 12.14 2.92 -36.57
C ALA A 265 10.95 2.41 -37.41
N ASP A 266 10.00 1.71 -36.78
CA ASP A 266 8.80 1.23 -37.45
C ASP A 266 7.83 2.39 -37.70
N ALA A 267 7.36 2.55 -38.94
CA ALA A 267 6.47 3.63 -39.33
C ALA A 267 5.08 3.49 -38.69
N ALA A 268 4.65 2.27 -38.35
CA ALA A 268 3.42 2.05 -37.60
C ALA A 268 3.54 2.41 -36.11
N ALA A 269 4.77 2.50 -35.59
CA ALA A 269 5.10 2.94 -34.25
C ALA A 269 5.89 4.27 -34.30
N SER A 270 5.57 5.17 -35.24
CA SER A 270 6.21 6.49 -35.26
C SER A 270 5.91 7.30 -34.00
N GLU A 271 4.73 7.06 -33.43
CA GLU A 271 4.24 7.52 -32.13
C GLU A 271 3.51 6.34 -31.47
N VAL A 272 3.66 6.19 -30.16
CA VAL A 272 3.00 5.15 -29.36
C VAL A 272 2.56 5.71 -28.02
N ASP A 273 1.49 5.16 -27.47
CA ASP A 273 1.09 5.44 -26.10
C ASP A 273 1.73 4.43 -25.16
N VAL A 274 2.23 4.91 -24.02
CA VAL A 274 2.90 4.10 -23.00
C VAL A 274 2.03 4.09 -21.75
N TYR A 275 1.56 2.91 -21.37
CA TYR A 275 0.81 2.69 -20.13
C TYR A 275 1.67 1.94 -19.11
N LEU A 276 1.55 2.32 -17.84
CA LEU A 276 2.14 1.62 -16.71
C LEU A 276 1.03 1.20 -15.75
N ASN A 277 0.91 -0.10 -15.48
CA ASN A 277 -0.15 -0.69 -14.66
C ASN A 277 -1.56 -0.25 -15.10
N GLY A 278 -1.75 -0.10 -16.42
CA GLY A 278 -3.02 0.32 -17.02
C GLY A 278 -3.29 1.83 -17.03
N ALA A 279 -2.49 2.64 -16.33
CA ALA A 279 -2.57 4.09 -16.38
C ALA A 279 -1.68 4.64 -17.51
N LEU A 280 -2.19 5.63 -18.28
CA LEU A 280 -1.41 6.30 -19.32
C LEU A 280 -0.26 7.08 -18.66
N LEU A 281 0.98 6.74 -19.02
CA LEU A 281 2.20 7.36 -18.51
C LEU A 281 2.75 8.40 -19.48
N VAL A 282 2.80 8.06 -20.78
CA VAL A 282 3.26 8.96 -21.85
C VAL A 282 2.31 8.82 -23.04
N ASP A 283 1.77 9.94 -23.48
CA ASP A 283 0.87 10.09 -24.63
C ASP A 283 1.67 10.47 -25.87
N ASP A 284 1.35 9.89 -27.03
CA ASP A 284 1.98 10.19 -28.32
C ASP A 284 3.53 10.19 -28.26
N PHE A 285 4.13 9.16 -27.63
CA PHE A 285 5.57 9.07 -27.46
C PHE A 285 6.27 8.87 -28.81
N ALA A 286 6.86 9.94 -29.35
CA ALA A 286 7.41 9.98 -30.70
C ALA A 286 8.80 9.32 -30.84
N PHE A 287 9.05 8.71 -31.99
CA PHE A 287 10.35 8.14 -32.35
C PHE A 287 11.50 9.15 -32.20
N ARG A 288 12.63 8.69 -31.63
CA ARG A 288 13.84 9.47 -31.28
C ARG A 288 13.61 10.56 -30.25
N THR A 289 12.66 10.34 -29.34
CA THR A 289 12.49 11.16 -28.14
C THR A 289 12.75 10.34 -26.88
N ALA A 290 12.95 11.04 -25.77
CA ALA A 290 13.18 10.44 -24.46
C ALA A 290 12.40 11.23 -23.41
N THR A 291 11.97 10.54 -22.36
CA THR A 291 11.38 11.18 -21.18
C THR A 291 12.48 11.76 -20.28
N PRO A 292 12.14 12.66 -19.35
CA PRO A 292 12.93 12.82 -18.13
C PRO A 292 13.00 11.51 -17.34
N PHE A 293 13.90 11.43 -16.36
CA PHE A 293 13.80 10.39 -15.34
C PHE A 293 12.57 10.63 -14.46
N VAL A 294 11.74 9.60 -14.29
CA VAL A 294 10.53 9.63 -13.46
C VAL A 294 10.60 8.55 -12.39
N ASP A 295 9.93 8.80 -11.26
CA ASP A 295 9.77 7.81 -10.19
C ASP A 295 8.63 6.84 -10.55
N VAL A 296 8.89 5.55 -10.37
CA VAL A 296 7.90 4.48 -10.44
C VAL A 296 7.99 3.62 -9.19
N GLN A 297 6.91 2.92 -8.83
CA GLN A 297 6.95 2.04 -7.66
C GLN A 297 7.92 0.87 -7.89
N ALA A 298 8.60 0.46 -6.81
CA ALA A 298 9.51 -0.66 -6.79
C ALA A 298 9.01 -1.77 -5.86
N GLY A 299 9.52 -3.00 -6.02
CA GLY A 299 9.13 -4.14 -5.19
C GLY A 299 7.69 -4.65 -5.41
N VAL A 300 7.07 -4.24 -6.51
CA VAL A 300 5.83 -4.78 -7.09
C VAL A 300 6.05 -5.10 -8.56
N ASP A 301 5.22 -5.99 -9.10
CA ASP A 301 5.22 -6.27 -10.53
C ASP A 301 4.57 -5.09 -11.28
N LEU A 302 5.35 -4.52 -12.19
CA LEU A 302 4.96 -3.46 -13.09
C LEU A 302 4.63 -4.07 -14.46
N THR A 303 3.48 -3.71 -15.03
CA THR A 303 3.13 -4.02 -16.42
C THR A 303 3.28 -2.76 -17.25
N LEU A 304 4.26 -2.76 -18.16
CA LEU A 304 4.45 -1.74 -19.19
C LEU A 304 3.74 -2.19 -20.47
N SER A 305 2.77 -1.40 -20.93
CA SER A 305 2.02 -1.70 -22.13
C SER A 305 2.24 -0.63 -23.18
N ILE A 306 2.51 -1.06 -24.42
CA ILE A 306 2.70 -0.17 -25.57
C ILE A 306 1.47 -0.30 -26.47
N ALA A 307 0.83 0.82 -26.77
CA ALA A 307 -0.34 0.89 -27.62
C ALA A 307 -0.11 1.84 -28.81
N PRO A 308 -0.89 1.74 -29.90
CA PRO A 308 -0.86 2.73 -30.97
C PRO A 308 -1.25 4.11 -30.45
N ALA A 309 -0.72 5.19 -31.02
CA ALA A 309 -1.06 6.60 -30.68
C ALA A 309 -2.56 6.96 -30.80
N THR A 310 -3.38 6.08 -31.38
CA THR A 310 -4.84 6.24 -31.41
C THR A 310 -5.54 5.49 -30.29
N SER A 311 -4.82 4.98 -29.30
CA SER A 311 -5.39 4.19 -28.24
C SER A 311 -6.34 5.03 -27.39
N THR A 312 -7.37 4.38 -26.86
CA THR A 312 -8.30 5.02 -25.92
C THR A 312 -8.18 4.44 -24.51
N SER A 313 -7.47 3.31 -24.39
CA SER A 313 -7.13 2.67 -23.12
C SER A 313 -6.03 1.64 -23.32
N VAL A 314 -5.48 1.13 -22.21
CA VAL A 314 -4.52 0.02 -22.20
C VAL A 314 -5.03 -1.25 -22.91
N ALA A 315 -6.35 -1.42 -23.09
CA ALA A 315 -6.91 -2.57 -23.79
C ALA A 315 -6.51 -2.63 -25.28
N ASP A 316 -6.09 -1.49 -25.86
CA ASP A 316 -5.60 -1.40 -27.23
C ASP A 316 -4.09 -1.74 -27.36
N ALA A 317 -3.45 -2.15 -26.25
CA ALA A 317 -2.02 -2.47 -26.23
C ALA A 317 -1.65 -3.58 -27.23
N ILE A 318 -0.57 -3.33 -27.97
CA ILE A 318 0.01 -4.25 -28.96
C ILE A 318 1.21 -5.03 -28.42
N ALA A 319 1.79 -4.57 -27.31
CA ALA A 319 2.85 -5.28 -26.58
C ALA A 319 2.73 -5.02 -25.07
N ASN A 320 3.10 -6.02 -24.26
CA ASN A 320 3.09 -5.95 -22.80
C ASN A 320 4.39 -6.54 -22.24
N PHE A 321 4.99 -5.86 -21.28
CA PHE A 321 6.24 -6.25 -20.63
C PHE A 321 6.09 -6.17 -19.12
N ASN A 322 6.54 -7.20 -18.41
CA ASN A 322 6.42 -7.25 -16.95
C ASN A 322 7.81 -7.11 -16.31
N TYR A 323 7.92 -6.21 -15.34
CA TYR A 323 9.15 -5.93 -14.61
C TYR A 323 8.90 -5.90 -13.11
N ASN A 324 9.86 -6.40 -12.32
CA ASN A 324 9.91 -6.15 -10.89
C ASN A 324 11.20 -5.38 -10.60
N LEU A 325 11.08 -4.09 -10.35
CA LEU A 325 12.23 -3.21 -10.20
C LEU A 325 12.70 -3.20 -8.74
N PRO A 326 14.01 -3.40 -8.48
CA PRO A 326 14.60 -3.12 -7.18
C PRO A 326 14.41 -1.65 -6.78
N ALA A 327 14.22 -1.42 -5.48
CA ALA A 327 14.13 -0.07 -4.92
C ALA A 327 15.47 0.66 -5.04
N ASP A 328 15.41 1.98 -5.17
CA ASP A 328 16.55 2.90 -5.20
C ASP A 328 17.51 2.69 -6.40
N GLU A 329 17.10 1.91 -7.41
CA GLU A 329 17.85 1.71 -8.66
C GLU A 329 17.34 2.62 -9.79
N THR A 330 18.21 2.84 -10.78
CA THR A 330 17.99 3.69 -11.95
C THR A 330 18.08 2.87 -13.24
N PHE A 331 17.16 3.08 -14.17
CA PHE A 331 17.06 2.31 -15.41
C PHE A 331 16.86 3.20 -16.64
N ILE A 332 17.43 2.77 -17.78
CA ILE A 332 17.05 3.25 -19.10
C ILE A 332 16.31 2.12 -19.81
N LEU A 333 15.11 2.42 -20.30
CA LEU A 333 14.28 1.50 -21.08
C LEU A 333 14.19 2.03 -22.51
N VAL A 334 14.64 1.24 -23.49
CA VAL A 334 14.62 1.64 -24.90
C VAL A 334 13.65 0.77 -25.68
N ALA A 335 12.54 1.36 -26.12
CA ALA A 335 11.61 0.73 -27.04
C ALA A 335 12.25 0.60 -28.42
N ASN A 336 12.49 -0.63 -28.87
CA ASN A 336 13.24 -0.92 -30.09
C ASN A 336 12.62 -2.08 -30.89
N GLY A 337 13.07 -2.29 -32.13
CA GLY A 337 12.55 -3.36 -32.99
C GLY A 337 11.33 -2.93 -33.82
N ILE A 338 10.64 -3.91 -34.41
CA ILE A 338 9.59 -3.75 -35.43
C ILE A 338 8.28 -4.37 -34.95
N VAL A 339 7.18 -3.63 -35.04
CA VAL A 339 5.80 -4.10 -34.74
C VAL A 339 5.04 -4.54 -35.99
N SER A 340 5.41 -4.00 -37.15
CA SER A 340 4.80 -4.24 -38.44
C SER A 340 5.07 -5.66 -38.94
N ALA A 341 4.03 -6.35 -39.40
CA ALA A 341 4.13 -7.72 -39.93
C ALA A 341 4.86 -7.81 -41.29
N SER A 342 5.08 -6.69 -41.98
CA SER A 342 5.76 -6.64 -43.28
C SER A 342 6.39 -5.27 -43.52
N GLY A 343 7.27 -5.15 -44.52
CA GLY A 343 7.93 -3.88 -44.89
C GLY A 343 9.34 -3.71 -44.33
N TYR A 344 9.77 -4.60 -43.43
CA TYR A 344 11.07 -4.56 -42.77
C TYR A 344 11.85 -5.87 -42.99
N ASN A 345 13.17 -5.76 -43.18
CA ASN A 345 14.08 -6.90 -43.32
C ASN A 345 15.46 -6.57 -42.72
N PRO A 346 15.85 -7.18 -41.58
CA PRO A 346 15.07 -8.14 -40.81
C PRO A 346 13.88 -7.48 -40.10
N ALA A 347 12.79 -8.23 -39.93
CA ALA A 347 11.67 -7.84 -39.07
C ALA A 347 11.96 -8.25 -37.63
N THR A 348 12.98 -7.63 -37.03
CA THR A 348 13.38 -7.91 -35.64
C THR A 348 12.22 -7.58 -34.71
N PRO A 349 11.75 -8.50 -33.85
CA PRO A 349 10.58 -8.26 -32.99
C PRO A 349 10.76 -7.03 -32.11
N PHE A 350 9.67 -6.30 -31.89
CA PHE A 350 9.62 -5.20 -30.94
C PHE A 350 9.89 -5.69 -29.52
N ASP A 351 10.74 -4.97 -28.80
CA ASP A 351 11.16 -5.28 -27.43
C ASP A 351 11.55 -3.99 -26.68
N ILE A 352 11.67 -4.09 -25.36
CA ILE A 352 12.20 -3.03 -24.50
C ILE A 352 13.57 -3.46 -23.99
N LEU A 353 14.60 -2.80 -24.51
CA LEU A 353 15.98 -3.04 -24.11
C LEU A 353 16.26 -2.28 -22.81
N VAL A 354 16.61 -3.00 -21.74
CA VAL A 354 16.77 -2.44 -20.39
C VAL A 354 18.25 -2.32 -20.02
N PHE A 355 18.64 -1.14 -19.57
CA PHE A 355 19.96 -0.89 -18.99
C PHE A 355 19.82 -0.50 -17.50
N PRO A 356 20.31 -1.32 -16.56
CA PRO A 356 20.32 -1.01 -15.13
C PRO A 356 21.50 -0.11 -14.74
N GLY A 357 21.41 0.58 -13.61
CA GLY A 357 22.48 1.45 -13.10
C GLY A 357 22.68 2.70 -13.97
N ALA A 358 21.59 3.23 -14.53
CA ALA A 358 21.62 4.44 -15.33
C ALA A 358 22.12 5.64 -14.50
N ARG A 359 22.96 6.48 -15.10
CA ARG A 359 23.53 7.67 -14.47
C ARG A 359 22.67 8.89 -14.81
N GLU A 360 22.12 9.54 -13.79
CA GLU A 360 21.46 10.85 -13.93
C GLU A 360 22.48 12.00 -13.89
N THR A 361 23.69 11.74 -13.39
CA THR A 361 24.81 12.69 -13.34
C THR A 361 26.11 12.00 -13.72
N ALA A 362 27.02 12.75 -14.35
CA ALA A 362 28.33 12.24 -14.73
C ALA A 362 29.20 11.92 -13.50
N GLN A 363 30.01 10.86 -13.56
CA GLN A 363 31.00 10.51 -12.54
C GLN A 363 32.29 11.33 -12.70
N GLY A 364 32.18 12.65 -12.84
CA GLY A 364 33.35 13.51 -12.99
C GLY A 364 33.01 14.89 -13.54
N ALA A 365 34.05 15.62 -13.97
CA ALA A 365 33.90 16.92 -14.61
C ALA A 365 33.55 16.84 -16.11
N GLY A 366 33.47 15.62 -16.66
CA GLY A 366 33.21 15.34 -18.06
C GLY A 366 31.73 15.13 -18.38
N THR A 367 31.48 14.45 -19.49
CA THR A 367 30.17 13.96 -19.93
C THR A 367 30.22 12.44 -20.01
N ASP A 368 29.30 11.78 -19.33
CA ASP A 368 29.13 10.33 -19.41
C ASP A 368 28.20 10.00 -20.57
N VAL A 369 28.65 9.12 -21.47
CA VAL A 369 27.92 8.73 -22.67
C VAL A 369 27.63 7.23 -22.61
N LEU A 370 26.36 6.86 -22.66
CA LEU A 370 25.93 5.49 -22.89
C LEU A 370 25.55 5.33 -24.36
N ALA A 371 26.08 4.29 -25.01
CA ALA A 371 25.72 3.95 -26.39
C ALA A 371 24.91 2.64 -26.41
N LEU A 372 23.88 2.62 -27.27
CA LEU A 372 23.09 1.44 -27.61
C LEU A 372 23.12 1.23 -29.13
N HIS A 373 23.34 -0.01 -29.57
CA HIS A 373 23.18 -0.35 -30.97
C HIS A 373 21.73 -0.76 -31.25
N GLY A 374 20.91 0.22 -31.61
CA GLY A 374 19.47 -0.01 -31.84
C GLY A 374 19.07 -0.35 -33.27
N ALA A 375 19.96 -0.24 -34.27
CA ALA A 375 19.59 -0.41 -35.68
C ALA A 375 19.36 -1.90 -36.03
N THR A 376 18.15 -2.25 -36.48
CA THR A 376 17.72 -3.64 -36.72
C THR A 376 18.35 -4.27 -37.96
N ASP A 377 18.75 -3.48 -38.95
CA ASP A 377 19.26 -3.93 -40.25
C ASP A 377 20.75 -3.64 -40.45
N ALA A 378 21.41 -3.02 -39.47
CA ALA A 378 22.85 -2.82 -39.51
C ALA A 378 23.58 -4.10 -39.02
N PRO A 379 24.72 -4.47 -39.65
CA PRO A 379 25.58 -5.53 -39.13
C PRO A 379 26.31 -5.05 -37.86
N THR A 380 27.14 -5.92 -37.27
CA THR A 380 28.14 -5.49 -36.28
C THR A 380 29.03 -4.40 -36.85
N VAL A 381 29.23 -3.33 -36.07
CA VAL A 381 29.99 -2.14 -36.45
C VAL A 381 30.93 -1.71 -35.33
N ASP A 382 31.94 -0.92 -35.71
CA ASP A 382 32.79 -0.24 -34.74
C ASP A 382 32.44 1.25 -34.68
N VAL A 383 32.63 1.85 -33.51
CA VAL A 383 32.56 3.31 -33.34
C VAL A 383 33.96 3.85 -33.15
N PHE A 384 34.44 4.57 -34.16
CA PHE A 384 35.75 5.22 -34.17
C PHE A 384 35.61 6.73 -33.96
N GLU A 385 36.24 7.27 -32.94
CA GLU A 385 36.32 8.71 -32.74
C GLU A 385 37.50 9.27 -33.54
N SER A 386 37.24 10.24 -34.41
CA SER A 386 38.22 10.72 -35.40
C SER A 386 38.75 12.14 -35.20
N ALA A 387 38.14 12.94 -34.33
CA ALA A 387 38.47 14.35 -34.18
C ALA A 387 39.44 14.63 -33.00
N VAL A 388 39.32 13.88 -31.91
CA VAL A 388 40.03 14.16 -30.65
C VAL A 388 41.03 13.08 -30.28
N VAL A 389 40.59 11.82 -30.21
CA VAL A 389 41.38 10.68 -29.74
C VAL A 389 41.84 9.75 -30.87
N SER A 390 41.20 9.79 -32.05
CA SER A 390 41.62 9.02 -33.24
C SER A 390 41.75 7.51 -32.99
N THR A 391 40.78 6.91 -32.31
CA THR A 391 40.76 5.48 -31.97
C THR A 391 39.35 4.89 -32.03
N THR A 392 39.25 3.57 -32.16
CA THR A 392 38.03 2.82 -31.89
C THR A 392 37.71 2.94 -30.40
N ILE A 393 36.52 3.45 -30.09
CA ILE A 393 36.03 3.65 -28.72
C ILE A 393 34.97 2.63 -28.31
N ILE A 394 34.32 1.98 -29.29
CA ILE A 394 33.45 0.82 -29.11
C ILE A 394 33.79 -0.15 -30.25
N ASP A 395 34.15 -1.37 -29.90
CA ASP A 395 34.62 -2.42 -30.81
C ASP A 395 33.57 -3.53 -30.87
N ASP A 396 33.31 -4.08 -32.06
CA ASP A 396 32.35 -5.16 -32.31
C ASP A 396 30.93 -4.88 -31.76
N PHE A 397 30.40 -3.68 -31.99
CA PHE A 397 29.09 -3.25 -31.48
C PHE A 397 27.93 -3.88 -32.28
N SER A 398 27.17 -4.77 -31.65
CA SER A 398 26.10 -5.53 -32.30
C SER A 398 24.71 -5.14 -31.80
N TYR A 399 23.66 -5.45 -32.58
CA TYR A 399 22.28 -5.13 -32.22
C TYR A 399 21.94 -5.55 -30.78
N SER A 400 21.27 -4.66 -30.05
CA SER A 400 20.88 -4.76 -28.63
C SER A 400 21.98 -4.59 -27.59
N ASP A 401 23.25 -4.45 -28.01
CA ASP A 401 24.34 -4.21 -27.07
C ASP A 401 24.29 -2.79 -26.49
N PHE A 402 24.59 -2.69 -25.19
CA PHE A 402 24.99 -1.45 -24.55
C PHE A 402 26.50 -1.48 -24.31
N ALA A 403 27.22 -0.44 -24.75
CA ALA A 403 28.67 -0.36 -24.59
C ALA A 403 29.14 -0.02 -23.16
N GLY A 404 28.19 0.15 -22.22
CA GLY A 404 28.44 0.77 -20.91
C GLY A 404 28.70 2.28 -21.02
N TYR A 405 29.00 2.91 -19.89
CA TYR A 405 29.30 4.34 -19.84
C TYR A 405 30.75 4.63 -20.27
N LEU A 406 30.89 5.52 -21.24
CA LEU A 406 32.13 6.17 -21.61
C LEU A 406 32.21 7.53 -20.89
N GLU A 407 33.20 7.69 -20.02
CA GLU A 407 33.45 8.95 -19.29
C GLU A 407 34.37 9.84 -20.13
N LEU A 408 33.77 10.77 -20.87
CA LEU A 408 34.48 11.58 -21.85
C LEU A 408 34.72 13.00 -21.33
N PRO A 409 35.85 13.65 -21.67
CA PRO A 409 35.95 15.10 -21.54
C PRO A 409 34.82 15.79 -22.31
N THR A 410 34.29 16.90 -21.78
CA THR A 410 33.26 17.68 -22.45
C THR A 410 33.86 18.48 -23.62
N LEU A 411 34.02 17.80 -24.76
CA LEU A 411 34.56 18.30 -26.02
C LEU A 411 33.63 17.91 -27.17
N ASP A 412 33.80 18.56 -28.32
CA ASP A 412 33.10 18.17 -29.54
C ASP A 412 33.88 17.04 -30.24
N PHE A 413 33.23 15.89 -30.42
CA PHE A 413 33.80 14.70 -31.05
C PHE A 413 33.25 14.48 -32.46
N THR A 414 33.90 13.63 -33.25
CA THR A 414 33.34 13.11 -34.50
C THR A 414 33.39 11.59 -34.50
N LEU A 415 32.20 10.98 -34.37
CA LEU A 415 32.01 9.54 -34.31
C LEU A 415 31.80 8.99 -35.72
N GLN A 416 32.67 8.09 -36.12
CA GLN A 416 32.56 7.33 -37.36
C GLN A 416 32.05 5.93 -37.02
N VAL A 417 30.93 5.55 -37.62
CA VAL A 417 30.47 4.17 -37.62
C VAL A 417 31.19 3.46 -38.78
N ARG A 418 31.89 2.38 -38.47
CA ARG A 418 32.70 1.62 -39.44
C ARG A 418 32.26 0.16 -39.48
N THR A 419 32.58 -0.53 -40.56
CA THR A 419 32.49 -2.00 -40.59
C THR A 419 33.39 -2.60 -39.51
N ALA A 420 33.05 -3.77 -38.96
CA ALA A 420 33.80 -4.44 -37.88
C ALA A 420 35.28 -4.75 -38.22
N ASP A 421 35.66 -4.75 -39.50
CA ASP A 421 37.06 -4.87 -39.92
C ASP A 421 37.79 -3.51 -40.03
N ASN A 422 37.13 -2.42 -39.61
CA ASN A 422 37.52 -1.02 -39.74
C ASN A 422 37.87 -0.56 -41.16
N SER A 423 37.55 -1.35 -42.20
CA SER A 423 37.97 -1.05 -43.58
C SER A 423 37.14 0.04 -44.25
N THR A 424 35.88 0.21 -43.81
CA THR A 424 34.90 1.09 -44.45
C THR A 424 34.21 1.98 -43.42
N ILE A 425 34.11 3.29 -43.72
CA ILE A 425 33.27 4.22 -42.96
C ILE A 425 31.85 4.13 -43.51
N VAL A 426 30.92 3.69 -42.67
CA VAL A 426 29.48 3.56 -42.98
C VAL A 426 28.80 4.92 -42.84
N ALA A 427 29.08 5.63 -41.75
CA ALA A 427 28.54 6.95 -41.47
C ALA A 427 29.50 7.75 -40.57
N ALA A 428 29.34 9.07 -40.54
CA ALA A 428 30.06 9.95 -39.63
C ALA A 428 29.10 10.99 -39.04
N TYR A 429 29.18 11.17 -37.73
CA TYR A 429 28.30 12.05 -36.95
C TYR A 429 29.14 12.98 -36.09
N ALA A 430 28.75 14.25 -36.06
CA ALA A 430 29.27 15.16 -35.03
C ALA A 430 28.59 14.83 -33.70
N ALA A 431 29.38 14.77 -32.63
CA ALA A 431 28.91 14.65 -31.24
C ALA A 431 29.32 15.92 -30.47
N PRO A 432 28.54 17.00 -30.61
CA PRO A 432 28.89 18.34 -30.09
C PRO A 432 28.62 18.47 -28.58
N LEU A 433 29.32 17.72 -27.73
CA LEU A 433 29.05 17.70 -26.28
C LEU A 433 29.35 19.06 -25.63
N GLN A 434 30.39 19.77 -26.09
CA GLN A 434 30.75 21.07 -25.55
C GLN A 434 29.82 22.18 -26.06
N THR A 435 29.56 22.20 -27.36
CA THR A 435 28.73 23.26 -27.95
C THR A 435 27.25 23.12 -27.60
N SER A 436 26.75 21.89 -27.42
CA SER A 436 25.36 21.66 -26.97
C SER A 436 25.14 22.01 -25.50
N ALA A 437 26.11 21.74 -24.61
CA ALA A 437 26.03 22.09 -23.20
C ALA A 437 25.96 23.62 -22.95
N SER A 438 26.46 24.43 -23.89
CA SER A 438 26.41 25.90 -23.80
C SER A 438 25.07 26.52 -24.20
N ARG A 439 24.18 25.72 -24.80
CA ARG A 439 22.83 26.13 -25.21
C ARG A 439 21.85 25.60 -24.16
N ALA A 440 21.53 26.41 -23.15
CA ALA A 440 20.59 26.06 -22.10
C ALA A 440 19.33 25.38 -22.68
N LEU A 441 19.07 24.14 -22.25
CA LEU A 441 17.77 23.51 -22.45
C LEU A 441 16.72 24.44 -21.80
N PRO A 442 15.62 24.78 -22.50
CA PRO A 442 14.56 25.55 -21.86
C PRO A 442 14.10 24.82 -20.60
N SER A 443 13.93 25.56 -19.51
CA SER A 443 13.45 25.04 -18.23
C SER A 443 12.23 24.14 -18.44
N PRO A 444 12.10 23.02 -17.69
CA PRO A 444 10.89 22.21 -17.75
C PRO A 444 9.70 23.11 -17.45
N CYS A 445 8.70 23.09 -18.34
CA CYS A 445 7.44 23.77 -18.09
C CYS A 445 6.90 23.32 -16.73
N SER A 446 6.48 24.29 -15.93
CA SER A 446 5.67 24.06 -14.74
C SER A 446 4.43 23.22 -15.11
N PRO A 447 3.96 22.30 -14.25
CA PRO A 447 2.67 21.68 -14.45
C PRO A 447 1.61 22.78 -14.60
N ALA A 448 0.78 22.67 -15.64
CA ALA A 448 -0.36 23.54 -15.79
C ALA A 448 -1.38 23.21 -14.70
N ASP A 449 -1.70 24.21 -13.86
CA ASP A 449 -2.95 24.25 -13.13
C ASP A 449 -4.10 24.26 -14.13
N SER A 450 -4.91 23.19 -14.14
CA SER A 450 -6.38 23.25 -14.24
C SER A 450 -7.00 21.90 -13.96
#